data_AF-A0A5C6Z5I1-F1
#
_entry.id   AF-A0A5C6Z5I1-F1
#
_cell.length_a   1.000
_cell.length_b   1.000
_cell.length_c   1.000
_cell.angle_alpha   90.00
_cell.angle_beta   90.00
_cell.angle_gamma   90.00
#
_symmetry.space_group_name_H-M   'P 1'
#
loop_
_entity.id
_entity.type
_entity.pdbx_description
1 polymer ?
#
loop_
_entity_poly.entity_id
_entity_poly.type
_entity_poly.pdbx_seq_one_letter_code
_entity_poly.pdbx_strand_id
1 'polypeptide(L)'
;MYENDAGERFTLYVSTGAASPEAPVAFRLTQRTEGGSTTRSLYWIDGKLAYALSGNFDERRLRVLADLVHARMGMIARAASSP
;
A
#
# COMPACT_ATOMS: atom_id res chain seq x y z
N MET A 1 5.76 4.32 -9.00
CA MET A 1 6.96 3.67 -8.47
C MET A 1 7.83 4.74 -7.85
N TYR A 2 8.40 4.46 -6.69
CA TYR A 2 9.24 5.37 -5.91
C TYR A 2 10.57 4.68 -5.62
N GLU A 3 11.63 5.48 -5.51
CA GLU A 3 12.99 5.03 -5.29
C GLU A 3 13.67 6.00 -4.32
N ASN A 4 14.49 5.48 -3.41
CA ASN A 4 15.32 6.31 -2.54
C ASN A 4 16.76 6.41 -3.07
N ASP A 5 17.59 7.20 -2.39
CA ASP A 5 19.00 7.42 -2.79
C ASP A 5 19.86 6.14 -2.75
N ALA A 6 19.41 5.11 -2.04
CA ALA A 6 20.05 3.79 -2.02
C ALA A 6 19.60 2.86 -3.16
N GLY A 7 18.71 3.32 -4.04
CA GLY A 7 18.16 2.54 -5.16
C GLY A 7 17.05 1.57 -4.76
N GLU A 8 16.57 1.60 -3.52
CA GLU A 8 15.48 0.76 -3.05
C GLU A 8 14.15 1.26 -3.59
N ARG A 9 13.36 0.35 -4.19
CA ARG A 9 12.13 0.70 -4.91
C ARG A 9 10.89 0.09 -4.26
N PHE A 10 9.83 0.88 -4.20
CA PHE A 10 8.47 0.37 -4.00
C PHE A 10 7.50 0.92 -5.04
N THR A 11 6.44 0.17 -5.30
CA THR A 11 5.35 0.61 -6.17
C THR A 11 4.05 0.60 -5.39
N LEU A 12 3.38 1.74 -5.35
CA LEU A 12 2.00 1.87 -4.90
C LEU A 12 1.08 1.81 -6.12
N TYR A 13 0.18 0.84 -6.13
CA TYR A 13 -0.94 0.75 -7.05
C TYR A 13 -2.21 1.20 -6.34
N VAL A 14 -3.05 1.97 -7.04
CA VAL A 14 -4.35 2.43 -6.56
C VAL A 14 -5.39 2.15 -7.63
N SER A 15 -6.51 1.55 -7.22
CA SER A 15 -7.66 1.28 -8.08
C SER A 15 -8.91 1.86 -7.44
N THR A 16 -9.84 2.33 -8.28
CA THR A 16 -11.16 2.83 -7.87
C THR A 16 -12.22 1.74 -8.05
N GLY A 17 -13.32 1.84 -7.31
CA GLY A 17 -14.46 0.91 -7.44
C GLY A 17 -14.27 -0.39 -6.66
N ALA A 18 -13.60 -0.33 -5.49
CA ALA A 18 -13.46 -1.48 -4.62
C ALA A 18 -14.82 -2.09 -4.25
N ALA A 19 -14.91 -3.43 -4.28
CA ALA A 19 -16.16 -4.18 -4.15
C ALA A 19 -16.78 -4.17 -2.73
N SER A 20 -16.08 -3.60 -1.73
CA SER A 20 -16.54 -3.61 -0.34
C SER A 20 -16.11 -2.34 0.41
N PRO A 21 -16.67 -1.17 0.05
CA PRO A 21 -16.24 0.11 0.62
C PRO A 21 -16.58 0.29 2.10
N GLU A 22 -17.48 -0.54 2.64
CA GLU A 22 -17.91 -0.48 4.05
C GLU A 22 -17.16 -1.48 4.95
N ALA A 23 -16.29 -2.32 4.39
CA ALA A 23 -15.51 -3.26 5.19
C ALA A 23 -14.41 -2.53 5.97
N PRO A 24 -14.11 -2.96 7.22
CA PRO A 24 -12.95 -2.45 7.93
C PRO A 24 -11.66 -2.66 7.14
N VAL A 25 -10.74 -1.69 7.23
CA VAL A 25 -9.43 -1.79 6.60
C VAL A 25 -8.70 -3.02 7.14
N ALA A 26 -8.34 -3.93 6.24
CA ALA A 26 -7.63 -5.15 6.57
C ALA A 26 -6.45 -5.34 5.62
N PHE A 27 -5.24 -5.47 6.19
CA PHE A 27 -4.03 -5.68 5.43
C PHE A 27 -3.82 -7.16 5.11
N ARG A 28 -3.56 -7.47 3.83
CA ARG A 28 -3.24 -8.81 3.35
C ARG A 28 -1.86 -8.83 2.73
N LEU A 29 -0.95 -9.61 3.29
CA LEU A 29 0.39 -9.80 2.75
C LEU A 29 0.39 -10.94 1.73
N THR A 30 1.04 -10.72 0.59
CA THR A 30 1.43 -11.77 -0.33
C THR A 30 2.93 -11.67 -0.58
N GLN A 31 3.54 -12.80 -0.95
CA GLN A 31 4.94 -12.84 -1.34
C GLN A 31 5.11 -13.72 -2.56
N ARG A 32 6.03 -13.33 -3.44
CA ARG A 32 6.47 -14.10 -4.60
C ARG A 32 7.99 -14.07 -4.65
N THR A 33 8.60 -15.24 -4.82
CA THR A 33 10.03 -15.36 -5.07
C THR A 33 10.26 -15.77 -6.53
N GLU A 34 11.05 -15.00 -7.25
CA GLU A 34 11.40 -15.23 -8.65
C GLU A 34 12.86 -14.85 -8.87
N GLY A 35 13.64 -15.73 -9.52
CA GLY A 35 15.06 -15.48 -9.79
C GLY A 35 15.91 -15.21 -8.53
N GLY A 36 15.54 -15.76 -7.37
CA GLY A 36 16.22 -15.53 -6.09
C GLY A 36 15.85 -14.22 -5.38
N SER A 37 14.98 -13.40 -5.98
CA SER A 37 14.47 -12.16 -5.38
C SER A 37 13.07 -12.38 -4.80
N THR A 38 12.80 -11.87 -3.60
CA THR A 38 11.48 -11.98 -2.95
C THR A 38 10.76 -10.65 -2.96
N THR A 39 9.72 -10.54 -3.77
CA THR A 39 8.82 -9.39 -3.77
C THR A 39 7.67 -9.65 -2.82
N ARG A 40 7.44 -8.71 -1.89
CA ARG A 40 6.29 -8.72 -1.00
C ARG A 40 5.31 -7.64 -1.43
N SER A 41 4.02 -7.94 -1.32
CA SER A 41 2.94 -7.03 -1.65
C SER A 41 1.92 -6.98 -0.52
N LEU A 42 1.61 -5.77 -0.05
CA LEU A 42 0.54 -5.53 0.92
C LEU A 42 -0.67 -4.92 0.26
N TYR A 43 -1.82 -5.56 0.45
CA TYR A 43 -3.10 -5.16 -0.13
C TYR A 43 -4.05 -4.71 0.97
N TRP A 44 -4.79 -3.64 0.71
CA TRP A 44 -5.90 -3.21 1.57
C TRP A 44 -6.96 -2.47 0.76
N ILE A 45 -8.17 -2.42 1.30
CA ILE A 45 -9.27 -1.61 0.81
C ILE A 45 -9.57 -0.57 1.88
N ASP A 46 -9.76 0.67 1.47
CA ASP A 46 -10.23 1.76 2.33
C ASP A 46 -11.24 2.61 1.53
N GLY A 47 -12.50 2.54 1.94
CA GLY A 47 -13.61 3.09 1.18
C GLY A 47 -13.66 2.55 -0.25
N LYS A 48 -13.81 3.43 -1.23
CA LYS A 48 -13.91 3.04 -2.65
C LYS A 48 -12.57 2.73 -3.32
N LEU A 49 -11.47 2.77 -2.57
CA LEU A 49 -10.12 2.61 -3.10
C LEU A 49 -9.53 1.26 -2.67
N ALA A 50 -8.91 0.58 -3.62
CA ALA A 50 -8.09 -0.60 -3.38
C ALA A 50 -6.62 -0.26 -3.63
N TYR A 51 -5.77 -0.73 -2.74
CA TYR A 51 -4.34 -0.42 -2.75
C TYR A 51 -3.52 -1.70 -2.81
N ALA A 52 -2.37 -1.61 -3.49
CA ALA A 52 -1.31 -2.59 -3.37
C ALA A 52 0.04 -1.87 -3.23
N LEU A 53 0.78 -2.16 -2.16
CA LEU A 53 2.14 -1.68 -1.96
C LEU A 53 3.11 -2.84 -2.16
N SER A 54 3.93 -2.79 -3.20
CA SER A 54 4.82 -3.88 -3.59
C SER A 54 6.29 -3.45 -3.59
N GLY A 55 7.19 -4.31 -3.13
CA GLY A 55 8.63 -4.07 -3.18
C GLY A 55 9.45 -5.23 -2.64
N ASN A 56 10.77 -5.15 -2.83
CA ASN A 56 11.73 -6.11 -2.28
C ASN A 56 12.20 -5.66 -0.90
N PHE A 57 11.27 -5.67 0.07
CA PHE A 57 11.53 -5.37 1.47
C PHE A 57 11.15 -6.56 2.33
N ASP A 58 11.71 -6.64 3.53
CA ASP A 58 11.15 -7.52 4.56
C ASP A 58 9.72 -7.09 4.94
N GLU A 59 8.98 -8.01 5.59
CA GLU A 59 7.60 -7.77 5.96
C GLU A 59 7.42 -6.58 6.90
N ARG A 60 8.32 -6.41 7.88
CA ARG A 60 8.21 -5.35 8.89
C ARG A 60 8.32 -3.99 8.22
N ARG A 61 9.29 -3.82 7.33
CA ARG A 61 9.48 -2.56 6.59
C ARG A 61 8.33 -2.30 5.64
N LEU A 62 7.82 -3.32 4.96
CA LEU A 62 6.64 -3.16 4.09
C LEU A 62 5.39 -2.76 4.89
N ARG A 63 5.19 -3.31 6.09
CA ARG A 63 4.11 -2.94 7.02
C ARG A 63 4.19 -1.45 7.38
N VAL A 64 5.36 -0.99 7.82
CA VAL A 64 5.58 0.41 8.20
C VAL A 64 5.26 1.35 7.02
N LEU A 65 5.71 1.00 5.81
CA LEU A 65 5.41 1.80 4.62
C LEU A 65 3.92 1.81 4.31
N ALA A 66 3.23 0.68 4.44
CA ALA A 66 1.78 0.61 4.22
C ALA A 66 1.00 1.46 5.23
N ASP A 67 1.38 1.42 6.51
CA ASP A 67 0.76 2.24 7.56
C ASP A 67 0.96 3.73 7.30
N LEU A 68 2.15 4.14 6.87
CA LEU A 68 2.44 5.54 6.50
C LEU A 68 1.62 6.01 5.31
N VAL A 69 1.50 5.18 4.27
CA VAL A 69 0.66 5.48 3.10
C VAL A 69 -0.80 5.62 3.53
N HIS A 70 -1.33 4.66 4.27
CA HIS A 70 -2.71 4.67 4.74
C HIS A 70 -3.02 5.93 5.58
N ALA A 71 -2.16 6.26 6.56
CA ALA A 71 -2.31 7.46 7.36
C ALA A 71 -2.26 8.74 6.51
N ARG A 72 -1.33 8.82 5.55
CA ARG A 72 -1.19 10.00 4.67
C ARG A 72 -2.41 10.20 3.78
N MET A 73 -2.94 9.11 3.20
CA MET A 73 -4.14 9.18 2.36
C MET A 73 -5.37 9.61 3.18
N GLY A 74 -5.54 9.08 4.39
CA GLY A 74 -6.61 9.50 5.31
C GLY A 74 -6.52 10.99 5.69
N MET A 75 -5.32 11.52 5.92
CA MET A 75 -5.12 12.96 6.17
C MET A 75 -5.50 13.81 4.96
N ILE A 76 -5.07 13.42 3.76
CA ILE A 76 -5.38 14.16 2.52
C ILE A 76 -6.89 14.17 2.25
N ALA A 77 -7.55 13.03 2.42
CA ALA A 77 -8.99 12.92 2.23
C ALA A 77 -9.77 13.87 3.17
N ARG A 78 -9.37 13.95 4.46
CA ARG A 78 -9.98 14.85 5.44
C ARG A 78 -9.76 16.33 5.13
N ALA A 79 -8.57 16.68 4.65
CA ALA A 79 -8.26 18.04 4.22
C ALA A 79 -9.10 18.44 2.99
N ALA A 80 -9.25 17.54 2.02
CA ALA A 80 -10.04 17.77 0.81
C ALA A 80 -11.56 17.82 1.07
N SER A 81 -12.04 17.23 2.16
CA SER A 81 -13.45 17.24 2.57
C SER A 81 -13.83 18.40 3.50
N SER A 82 -12.88 19.28 3.85
CA SER A 82 -13.18 20.47 4.65
C SER A 82 -13.66 21.60 3.72
N PRO A 83 -14.81 22.24 4.02
CA PRO A 83 -15.42 23.27 3.18
C PRO A 83 -14.64 24.59 3.15
#